data_AF-A0A8H7QYQ2-F1
#
_entry.id   AF-A0A8H7QYQ2-F1
#
_cell.length_a   1.000
_cell.length_b   1.000
_cell.length_c   1.000
_cell.angle_alpha   90.00
_cell.angle_beta   90.00
_cell.angle_gamma   90.00
#
_symmetry.space_group_name_H-M   'P 1'
#
loop_
_entity.id
_entity.type
_entity.pdbx_description
1 polymer ?
#
loop_
_entity_poly.entity_id
_entity_poly.type
_entity_poly.pdbx_seq_one_letter_code
_entity_poly.pdbx_strand_id
1 'polypeptide(L)'
;MNSIEIAFLPGKGRGYKATTYIAAGSVIHVSEPLATTVSQEWTPETCVWCFNFSYPKKQKVKVMSLQEEKLISNEWRIPNKKNSGSLFKNMLFCSESCRDAFKAHDSKSCILSSNYRLDQEYKSSTHYKKNALSTSVNSQIMDSISWFDVNNDETLTIWLNDAWDCLTTNTDLYRSIEDTDRAMCRLIAACIARKNVDLVQFEELLVIQNNELAHFRSHLSSSTLYPERNGQLPLLKNGTGKKEAIISILPAEVLDVMALYSFFDRALTSPLNNVPTLASVNHQLFRSIFFRERANSFGLWELGDSGTSLADGGVTDDLELLGWGIYPSAVYFNHSCDANVVKIREGRNMKFIARRMIDKDEEACISYGSVDEDVDSRRARLLSHYHFICQCSRCIHEDLQHHSIIR
;
A
#
# COMPACT_ATOMS: atom_id res chain seq x y z
N MET A 1 19.64 -7.59 -24.34
CA MET A 1 19.77 -6.40 -23.47
C MET A 1 18.37 -5.91 -23.17
N ASN A 2 18.06 -5.56 -21.92
CA ASN A 2 16.78 -4.95 -21.60
C ASN A 2 16.67 -3.59 -22.32
N SER A 3 15.52 -3.29 -22.91
CA SER A 3 15.27 -2.03 -23.62
C SER A 3 15.17 -0.81 -22.69
N ILE A 4 15.05 -1.05 -21.39
CA ILE A 4 15.00 -0.04 -20.33
C ILE A 4 15.93 -0.42 -19.17
N GLU A 5 16.41 0.60 -18.45
CA GLU A 5 17.19 0.47 -17.22
C GLU A 5 16.69 1.45 -16.15
N ILE A 6 16.92 1.12 -14.87
CA ILE A 6 16.65 2.05 -13.76
C ILE A 6 17.81 3.05 -13.71
N ALA A 7 17.50 4.34 -13.80
CA ALA A 7 18.47 5.42 -13.70
C ALA A 7 18.03 6.46 -12.66
N PHE A 8 18.99 7.20 -12.11
CA PHE A 8 18.68 8.41 -11.36
C PHE A 8 18.39 9.55 -12.35
N LEU A 9 17.25 10.19 -12.16
CA LEU A 9 16.72 11.26 -13.00
C LEU A 9 16.66 12.53 -12.16
N PRO A 10 17.38 13.60 -12.56
CA PRO A 10 17.41 14.86 -11.82
C PRO A 10 16.01 15.40 -11.53
N GLY A 11 15.72 15.68 -10.25
CA GLY A 11 14.43 16.19 -9.79
C GLY A 11 13.28 15.16 -9.76
N LYS A 12 13.50 13.93 -10.23
CA LYS A 12 12.47 12.87 -10.27
C LYS A 12 12.82 11.61 -9.47
N GLY A 13 14.05 11.50 -8.97
CA GLY A 13 14.47 10.31 -8.23
C GLY A 13 14.87 9.18 -9.18
N ARG A 14 14.42 7.95 -8.93
CA ARG A 14 14.73 6.81 -9.81
C ARG A 14 13.59 6.60 -10.80
N GLY A 15 13.92 6.33 -12.06
CA GLY A 15 12.92 5.99 -13.07
C GLY A 15 13.49 5.13 -14.19
N TYR A 16 12.61 4.62 -15.05
CA TYR A 16 13.03 3.89 -16.23
C TYR A 16 13.48 4.82 -17.35
N LYS A 17 14.63 4.50 -17.93
CA LYS A 17 15.19 5.18 -19.10
C LYS A 17 15.48 4.15 -20.20
N ALA A 18 15.21 4.49 -21.45
CA ALA A 18 15.48 3.61 -22.58
C ALA A 18 17.00 3.45 -22.81
N THR A 19 17.46 2.21 -22.97
CA THR A 19 18.88 1.89 -23.25
C THR A 19 19.20 1.88 -24.75
N THR A 20 18.15 1.83 -25.56
CA THR A 20 18.14 1.79 -27.01
C THR A 20 16.90 2.52 -27.51
N TYR A 21 16.83 2.78 -28.81
CA TYR A 21 15.61 3.17 -29.47
C TYR A 21 14.52 2.08 -29.31
N ILE A 22 13.29 2.49 -28.98
CA ILE A 22 12.12 1.61 -28.82
C ILE A 22 11.02 2.05 -29.78
N ALA A 23 10.56 1.13 -30.62
CA ALA A 23 9.46 1.38 -31.55
C ALA A 23 8.10 1.44 -30.84
N ALA A 24 7.18 2.25 -31.37
CA ALA A 24 5.78 2.27 -30.93
C ALA A 24 5.15 0.86 -31.01
N GLY A 25 4.32 0.51 -30.04
CA GLY A 25 3.67 -0.80 -29.91
C GLY A 25 4.56 -1.89 -29.27
N SER A 26 5.83 -1.61 -28.97
CA SER A 26 6.71 -2.60 -28.34
C SER A 26 6.32 -2.81 -26.87
N VAL A 27 6.25 -4.07 -26.43
CA VAL A 27 6.19 -4.41 -25.00
C VAL A 27 7.58 -4.18 -24.41
N ILE A 28 7.70 -3.21 -23.51
CA ILE A 28 8.99 -2.81 -22.92
C ILE A 28 9.23 -3.44 -21.55
N HIS A 29 8.16 -3.81 -20.84
CA HIS A 29 8.25 -4.43 -19.52
C HIS A 29 6.99 -5.23 -19.20
N VAL A 30 7.14 -6.31 -18.45
CA VAL A 30 6.03 -7.06 -17.85
C VAL A 30 6.38 -7.27 -16.39
N SER A 31 5.48 -6.83 -15.50
CA SER A 31 5.65 -6.96 -14.06
C SER A 31 4.61 -7.91 -13.50
N GLU A 32 5.09 -8.93 -12.77
CA GLU A 32 4.24 -9.80 -11.96
C GLU A 32 4.07 -9.18 -10.58
N PRO A 33 2.89 -9.35 -9.95
CA PRO A 33 2.66 -8.80 -8.63
C PRO A 33 3.40 -9.62 -7.57
N LEU A 34 4.04 -8.93 -6.63
CA LEU A 34 4.50 -9.54 -5.38
C LEU A 34 3.29 -9.98 -4.55
N ALA A 35 2.33 -9.07 -4.37
CA ALA A 35 1.13 -9.32 -3.60
C ALA A 35 -0.05 -8.53 -4.18
N THR A 36 -1.25 -9.05 -3.98
CA THR A 36 -2.51 -8.44 -4.45
C THR A 36 -3.61 -8.64 -3.43
N THR A 37 -4.56 -7.72 -3.40
CA THR A 37 -5.78 -7.82 -2.59
C THR A 37 -6.97 -7.34 -3.41
N VAL A 38 -8.13 -7.97 -3.23
CA VAL A 38 -9.39 -7.55 -3.84
C VAL A 38 -10.14 -6.68 -2.84
N SER A 39 -10.76 -5.61 -3.33
CA SER A 39 -11.63 -4.74 -2.53
C SER A 39 -12.79 -5.54 -1.92
N GLN A 40 -13.12 -5.21 -0.67
CA GLN A 40 -14.20 -5.86 0.07
C GLN A 40 -15.55 -5.72 -0.66
N GLU A 41 -15.76 -4.59 -1.32
CA GLU A 41 -16.98 -4.24 -2.07
C GLU A 41 -17.24 -5.20 -3.23
N TRP A 42 -16.22 -5.45 -4.04
CA TRP A 42 -16.31 -6.24 -5.28
C TRP A 42 -15.91 -7.70 -5.13
N THR A 43 -15.73 -8.17 -3.90
CA THR A 43 -15.20 -9.51 -3.64
C THR A 43 -16.07 -10.64 -4.23
N PRO A 44 -17.42 -10.60 -4.16
CA PRO A 44 -18.23 -11.69 -4.71
C PRO A 44 -18.14 -11.79 -6.25
N GLU A 45 -17.94 -10.68 -6.95
CA GLU A 45 -17.93 -10.53 -8.40
C GLU A 45 -16.52 -10.54 -9.01
N THR A 46 -15.46 -10.46 -8.20
CA THR A 46 -14.07 -10.44 -8.64
C THR A 46 -13.35 -11.74 -8.32
N CYS A 47 -12.69 -12.34 -9.32
CA CYS A 47 -11.82 -13.49 -9.06
C CYS A 47 -10.60 -13.06 -8.21
N VAL A 48 -10.40 -13.71 -7.07
CA VAL A 48 -9.28 -13.42 -6.15
C VAL A 48 -7.91 -13.62 -6.77
N TRP A 49 -7.80 -14.49 -7.78
CA TRP A 49 -6.53 -14.77 -8.45
C TRP A 49 -6.27 -13.84 -9.64
N CYS A 50 -7.09 -13.92 -10.69
CA CYS A 50 -6.83 -13.24 -11.97
C CYS A 50 -7.55 -11.89 -12.13
N PHE A 51 -8.37 -11.49 -11.15
CA PHE A 51 -9.17 -10.27 -11.17
C PHE A 51 -10.14 -10.17 -12.35
N ASN A 52 -10.54 -11.32 -12.91
CA ASN A 52 -11.69 -11.38 -13.80
C ASN A 52 -12.92 -10.92 -13.02
N PHE A 53 -13.55 -9.86 -13.50
CA PHE A 53 -14.73 -9.25 -12.91
C PHE A 53 -15.97 -9.62 -13.70
N SER A 54 -17.10 -9.79 -13.01
CA SER A 54 -18.38 -10.04 -13.67
C SER A 54 -19.52 -9.50 -12.80
N TYR A 55 -20.01 -8.31 -13.11
CA TYR A 55 -21.18 -7.76 -12.44
C TYR A 55 -22.46 -8.02 -13.24
N PRO A 56 -23.60 -8.39 -12.60
CA PRO A 56 -23.80 -8.72 -11.17
C PRO A 56 -23.54 -10.20 -10.84
N LYS A 57 -22.78 -10.93 -11.68
CA LYS A 57 -22.60 -12.39 -11.57
C LYS A 57 -21.45 -12.76 -10.65
N LYS A 58 -21.80 -13.30 -9.48
CA LYS A 58 -20.80 -13.84 -8.55
C LYS A 58 -19.93 -14.93 -9.16
N GLN A 59 -18.66 -14.90 -8.75
CA GLN A 59 -17.70 -15.96 -9.01
C GLN A 59 -18.18 -17.27 -8.38
N LYS A 60 -18.04 -18.39 -9.10
CA LYS A 60 -18.72 -19.65 -8.75
C LYS A 60 -17.82 -20.65 -8.02
N VAL A 61 -16.51 -20.55 -8.20
CA VAL A 61 -15.55 -21.51 -7.65
C VAL A 61 -15.09 -21.01 -6.29
N LYS A 62 -15.28 -21.79 -5.24
CA LYS A 62 -14.77 -21.49 -3.89
C LYS A 62 -13.32 -21.94 -3.76
N VAL A 63 -12.58 -21.32 -2.83
CA VAL A 63 -11.19 -21.72 -2.53
C VAL A 63 -11.03 -23.20 -2.16
N MET A 64 -12.07 -23.76 -1.53
CA MET A 64 -12.08 -25.16 -1.11
C MET A 64 -13.49 -25.73 -1.12
N SER A 65 -13.57 -27.05 -1.25
CA SER A 65 -14.79 -27.83 -1.10
C SER A 65 -15.26 -27.88 0.35
N LEU A 66 -16.52 -28.29 0.57
CA LEU A 66 -17.06 -28.47 1.93
C LEU A 66 -16.30 -29.53 2.75
N GLN A 67 -15.69 -30.51 2.09
CA GLN A 67 -14.91 -31.56 2.76
C GLN A 67 -13.55 -31.01 3.22
N GLU A 68 -12.83 -30.29 2.35
CA GLU A 68 -11.58 -29.61 2.68
C GLU A 68 -11.79 -28.57 3.79
N GLU A 69 -12.89 -27.80 3.74
CA GLU A 69 -13.19 -26.81 4.76
C GLU A 69 -13.46 -27.44 6.14
N LYS A 70 -14.09 -28.63 6.19
CA LYS A 70 -14.26 -29.40 7.43
C LYS A 70 -12.92 -29.90 7.96
N LEU A 71 -12.02 -30.36 7.09
CA LEU A 71 -10.68 -30.80 7.48
C LEU A 71 -9.89 -29.66 8.11
N ILE A 72 -9.85 -28.49 7.45
CA ILE A 72 -9.20 -27.28 7.98
C ILE A 72 -9.86 -26.82 9.28
N SER A 73 -11.19 -26.85 9.37
CA SER A 73 -11.90 -26.47 10.61
C SER A 73 -11.50 -27.35 11.78
N ASN A 74 -11.34 -28.66 11.56
CA ASN A 74 -10.90 -29.60 12.58
C ASN A 74 -9.43 -29.37 12.95
N GLU A 75 -8.56 -29.21 11.96
CA GLU A 75 -7.13 -28.93 12.15
C GLU A 75 -6.92 -27.65 12.97
N TRP A 76 -7.60 -26.58 12.59
CA TRP A 76 -7.55 -25.28 13.25
C TRP A 76 -8.39 -25.22 14.54
N ARG A 77 -9.08 -26.31 14.90
CA ARG A 77 -9.97 -26.42 16.07
C ARG A 77 -11.02 -25.30 16.12
N ILE A 78 -11.59 -24.95 14.96
CA ILE A 78 -12.67 -23.96 14.87
C ILE A 78 -13.99 -24.60 15.33
N PRO A 79 -14.73 -24.00 16.27
CA PRO A 79 -16.02 -24.53 16.70
C PRO A 79 -17.05 -24.56 15.57
N ASN A 80 -17.67 -25.73 15.35
CA ASN A 80 -18.80 -25.87 14.45
C ASN A 80 -20.04 -25.15 15.02
N LYS A 81 -20.26 -23.90 14.61
CA LYS A 81 -21.50 -23.18 14.95
C LYS A 81 -22.59 -23.53 13.94
N LYS A 82 -23.78 -23.89 14.42
CA LYS A 82 -24.95 -24.04 13.54
C LYS A 82 -25.14 -22.71 12.78
N ASN A 83 -25.27 -22.78 11.45
CA ASN A 83 -25.38 -21.63 10.53
C ASN A 83 -24.12 -20.78 10.34
N SER A 84 -22.91 -21.26 10.70
CA SER A 84 -21.69 -20.61 10.20
C SER A 84 -21.61 -20.78 8.69
N GLY A 85 -21.62 -19.68 7.94
CA GLY A 85 -21.26 -19.70 6.52
C GLY A 85 -19.83 -20.19 6.30
N SER A 86 -19.41 -20.28 5.04
CA SER A 86 -18.04 -20.71 4.73
C SER A 86 -16.99 -19.82 5.42
N LEU A 87 -15.93 -20.43 5.97
CA LEU A 87 -14.78 -19.78 6.57
C LEU A 87 -14.16 -18.73 5.64
N PHE A 88 -14.17 -19.02 4.33
CA PHE A 88 -13.60 -18.19 3.27
C PHE A 88 -14.68 -17.77 2.27
N LYS A 89 -15.84 -17.32 2.78
CA LYS A 89 -17.00 -16.87 1.96
C LYS A 89 -16.61 -15.92 0.82
N ASN A 90 -15.59 -15.11 1.05
CA ASN A 90 -15.11 -14.06 0.16
C ASN A 90 -13.90 -14.50 -0.69
N MET A 91 -13.50 -15.77 -0.69
CA MET A 91 -12.45 -16.27 -1.58
C MET A 91 -13.05 -17.06 -2.74
N LEU A 92 -13.41 -16.32 -3.79
CA LEU A 92 -14.07 -16.86 -4.97
C LEU A 92 -13.23 -16.68 -6.25
N PHE A 93 -13.39 -17.61 -7.18
CA PHE A 93 -12.61 -17.72 -8.40
C PHE A 93 -13.51 -17.92 -9.63
N CYS A 94 -13.04 -17.47 -10.78
CA CYS A 94 -13.74 -17.65 -12.06
C CYS A 94 -13.63 -19.08 -12.61
N SER A 95 -12.61 -19.83 -12.19
CA SER A 95 -12.35 -21.20 -12.66
C SER A 95 -11.59 -22.00 -11.61
N GLU A 96 -11.63 -23.34 -11.75
CA GLU A 96 -10.82 -24.26 -10.94
C GLU A 96 -9.32 -24.01 -11.15
N SER A 97 -8.90 -23.69 -12.37
CA SER A 97 -7.52 -23.32 -12.68
C SER A 97 -7.04 -22.12 -11.86
N CYS A 98 -7.87 -21.06 -11.74
CA CYS A 98 -7.53 -19.91 -10.90
C CYS A 98 -7.48 -20.24 -9.41
N ARG A 99 -8.39 -21.09 -8.91
CA ARG A 99 -8.35 -21.59 -7.54
C ARG A 99 -7.06 -22.35 -7.28
N ASP A 100 -6.71 -23.28 -8.16
CA ASP A 100 -5.56 -24.18 -7.97
C ASP A 100 -4.23 -23.41 -8.09
N ALA A 101 -4.16 -22.43 -8.99
CA ALA A 101 -3.02 -21.52 -9.07
C ALA A 101 -2.85 -20.67 -7.78
N PHE A 102 -3.95 -20.18 -7.20
CA PHE A 102 -3.90 -19.50 -5.90
C PHE A 102 -3.43 -20.45 -4.79
N LYS A 103 -3.95 -21.67 -4.72
CA LYS A 103 -3.53 -22.66 -3.71
C LYS A 103 -2.05 -23.03 -3.85
N ALA A 104 -1.54 -23.12 -5.09
CA ALA A 104 -0.12 -23.35 -5.33
C ALA A 104 0.74 -22.15 -4.87
N HIS A 105 0.27 -20.92 -5.12
CA HIS A 105 0.92 -19.70 -4.68
C HIS A 105 0.92 -19.55 -3.14
N ASP A 106 -0.16 -19.98 -2.48
CA ASP A 106 -0.32 -20.03 -1.03
C ASP A 106 -0.09 -21.45 -0.48
N SER A 107 0.95 -22.14 -0.97
CA SER A 107 1.22 -23.56 -0.63
C SER A 107 1.37 -23.84 0.87
N LYS A 108 1.71 -22.84 1.68
CA LYS A 108 1.81 -22.90 3.15
C LYS A 108 0.55 -22.40 3.87
N SER A 109 -0.51 -22.07 3.14
CA SER A 109 -1.76 -21.48 3.64
C SER A 109 -1.57 -20.22 4.48
N CYS A 110 -0.49 -19.47 4.25
CA CYS A 110 -0.16 -18.26 5.02
C CYS A 110 -1.13 -17.11 4.69
N ILE A 111 -1.53 -16.96 3.43
CA ILE A 111 -2.51 -15.95 3.01
C ILE A 111 -3.90 -16.34 3.53
N LEU A 112 -4.26 -17.62 3.40
CA LEU A 112 -5.52 -18.18 3.93
C LEU A 112 -5.65 -17.96 5.44
N SER A 113 -4.66 -18.36 6.23
CA SER A 113 -4.70 -18.21 7.68
C SER A 113 -4.71 -16.74 8.10
N SER A 114 -3.92 -15.89 7.42
CA SER A 114 -3.89 -14.44 7.68
C SER A 114 -5.23 -13.77 7.40
N ASN A 115 -5.87 -14.10 6.27
CA ASN A 115 -7.18 -13.52 5.94
C ASN A 115 -8.26 -13.97 6.92
N TYR A 116 -8.25 -15.25 7.34
CA TYR A 116 -9.18 -15.72 8.37
C TYR A 116 -8.97 -14.99 9.70
N ARG A 117 -7.70 -14.84 10.12
CA ARG A 117 -7.31 -14.12 11.35
C ARG A 117 -7.75 -12.67 11.35
N LEU A 118 -7.46 -11.93 10.27
CA LEU A 118 -7.90 -10.55 10.08
C LEU A 118 -9.42 -10.43 10.13
N ASP A 119 -10.15 -11.37 9.52
CA ASP A 119 -11.62 -11.37 9.56
C ASP A 119 -12.17 -11.69 10.95
N GLN A 120 -11.48 -12.47 11.78
CA GLN A 120 -11.90 -12.70 13.17
C GLN A 120 -11.61 -11.48 14.04
N GLU A 121 -10.41 -10.89 13.93
CA GLU A 121 -10.05 -9.69 14.69
C GLU A 121 -10.96 -8.52 14.32
N TYR A 122 -11.32 -8.36 13.05
CA TYR A 122 -12.27 -7.34 12.63
C TYR A 122 -13.66 -7.51 13.28
N LYS A 123 -14.12 -8.76 13.44
CA LYS A 123 -15.40 -9.07 14.08
C LYS A 123 -15.37 -8.88 15.59
N SER A 124 -14.24 -9.11 16.26
CA SER A 124 -14.08 -8.80 17.68
C SER A 124 -13.89 -7.30 17.90
N SER A 125 -13.24 -6.61 16.96
CA SER A 125 -12.83 -5.22 17.12
C SER A 125 -13.95 -4.20 17.08
N THR A 126 -15.14 -4.56 16.57
CA THR A 126 -16.32 -3.70 16.62
C THR A 126 -16.73 -3.29 18.04
N HIS A 127 -16.18 -3.95 19.07
CA HIS A 127 -16.41 -3.63 20.48
C HIS A 127 -15.34 -2.72 21.10
N TYR A 128 -14.21 -2.47 20.43
CA TYR A 128 -13.15 -1.62 20.96
C TYR A 128 -13.49 -0.15 20.72
N LYS A 129 -13.32 0.68 21.76
CA LYS A 129 -13.41 2.14 21.63
C LYS A 129 -12.02 2.70 21.32
N LYS A 130 -11.95 3.74 20.49
CA LYS A 130 -10.69 4.49 20.27
C LYS A 130 -10.14 4.90 21.64
N ASN A 131 -8.87 4.61 21.90
CA ASN A 131 -8.26 4.97 23.17
C ASN A 131 -8.18 6.50 23.29
N ALA A 132 -8.71 7.04 24.38
CA ALA A 132 -8.36 8.39 24.81
C ALA A 132 -6.95 8.33 25.39
N LEU A 133 -5.95 8.70 24.60
CA LEU A 133 -4.57 8.80 25.07
C LEU A 133 -4.44 10.08 25.90
N SER A 134 -3.96 9.95 27.14
CA SER A 134 -3.69 11.13 27.99
C SER A 134 -2.49 11.89 27.43
N THR A 135 -2.67 13.19 27.22
CA THR A 135 -1.64 14.13 26.73
C THR A 135 -0.99 14.92 27.85
N SER A 136 -1.21 14.56 29.12
CA SER A 136 -0.67 15.31 30.25
C SER A 136 0.85 15.15 30.35
N VAL A 137 1.59 16.09 29.76
CA VAL A 137 3.05 16.19 29.87
C VAL A 137 3.41 17.12 31.03
N ASN A 138 4.34 16.70 31.88
CA ASN A 138 4.95 17.62 32.83
C ASN A 138 5.94 18.53 32.08
N SER A 139 5.55 19.78 31.82
CA SER A 139 6.32 20.75 31.04
C SER A 139 7.73 20.98 31.57
N GLN A 140 7.96 20.79 32.88
CA GLN A 140 9.27 20.99 33.53
C GLN A 140 10.33 19.97 33.10
N ILE A 141 9.93 18.77 32.63
CA ILE A 141 10.87 17.73 32.19
C ILE A 141 11.53 18.11 30.85
N MET A 142 10.82 18.85 30.02
CA MET A 142 11.15 19.10 28.61
C MET A 142 12.16 20.23 28.39
N ASP A 143 12.27 21.18 29.32
CA ASP A 143 13.18 22.33 29.20
C ASP A 143 14.66 21.94 29.35
N SER A 144 14.95 20.77 29.93
CA SER A 144 16.31 20.25 30.15
C SER A 144 16.78 19.23 29.11
N ILE A 145 15.94 18.92 28.12
CA ILE A 145 16.18 17.87 27.12
C ILE A 145 16.83 18.45 25.87
N SER A 146 17.74 17.69 25.25
CA SER A 146 18.34 18.03 23.95
C SER A 146 17.34 17.79 22.82
N TRP A 147 17.41 18.61 21.76
CA TRP A 147 16.51 18.57 20.62
C TRP A 147 17.29 18.34 19.32
N PHE A 148 16.64 17.77 18.31
CA PHE A 148 17.21 17.60 16.97
C PHE A 148 16.25 18.10 15.89
N ASP A 149 16.80 18.48 14.74
CA ASP A 149 16.04 18.90 13.56
C ASP A 149 15.43 17.69 12.85
N VAL A 150 14.12 17.72 12.59
CA VAL A 150 13.40 16.61 11.93
C VAL A 150 13.85 16.36 10.49
N ASN A 151 14.62 17.25 9.87
CA ASN A 151 15.20 17.06 8.54
C ASN A 151 16.45 16.16 8.57
N ASN A 152 16.96 15.80 9.75
CA ASN A 152 17.99 14.77 9.87
C ASN A 152 17.35 13.37 9.77
N ASP A 153 17.40 12.76 8.57
CA ASP A 153 16.80 11.45 8.28
C ASP A 153 17.26 10.34 9.23
N GLU A 154 18.56 10.29 9.55
CA GLU A 154 19.13 9.26 10.43
C GLU A 154 18.58 9.37 11.84
N THR A 155 18.63 10.57 12.41
CA THR A 155 18.16 10.82 13.78
C THR A 155 16.65 10.67 13.88
N LEU A 156 15.89 11.14 12.88
CA LEU A 156 14.44 10.97 12.84
C LEU A 156 14.06 9.49 12.74
N THR A 157 14.78 8.69 11.94
CA THR A 157 14.55 7.24 11.83
C THR A 157 14.75 6.54 13.17
N ILE A 158 15.83 6.86 13.88
CA ILE A 158 16.12 6.31 15.21
C ILE A 158 15.02 6.71 16.20
N TRP A 159 14.63 7.98 16.22
CA TRP A 159 13.59 8.50 17.10
C TRP A 159 12.23 7.84 16.83
N LEU A 160 11.85 7.68 15.56
CA LEU A 160 10.61 7.00 15.19
C LEU A 160 10.63 5.54 15.62
N ASN A 161 11.74 4.81 15.41
CA ASN A 161 11.84 3.43 15.88
C ASN A 161 11.63 3.31 17.38
N ASP A 162 12.27 4.18 18.17
CA ASP A 162 12.09 4.24 19.61
C ASP A 162 10.65 4.61 20.03
N ALA A 163 10.02 5.54 19.31
CA ALA A 163 8.63 5.92 19.54
C ALA A 163 7.66 4.76 19.26
N TRP A 164 7.86 4.04 18.15
CA TRP A 164 7.10 2.85 17.80
C TRP A 164 7.31 1.72 18.82
N ASP A 165 8.55 1.41 19.19
CA ASP A 165 8.86 0.41 20.23
C ASP A 165 8.14 0.74 21.55
N CYS A 166 8.15 2.01 21.95
CA CYS A 166 7.49 2.49 23.16
C CYS A 166 5.96 2.34 23.10
N LEU A 167 5.35 2.66 21.95
CA LEU A 167 3.90 2.72 21.82
C LEU A 167 3.24 1.41 21.37
N THR A 168 3.96 0.47 20.75
CA THR A 168 3.32 -0.73 20.19
C THR A 168 3.67 -2.05 20.89
N THR A 169 4.63 -2.07 21.81
CA THR A 169 5.06 -3.31 22.49
C THR A 169 4.15 -3.68 23.68
N ASN A 170 3.66 -2.69 24.44
CA ASN A 170 2.90 -2.90 25.67
C ASN A 170 1.64 -2.02 25.77
N THR A 171 1.23 -1.43 24.65
CA THR A 171 0.03 -0.60 24.58
C THR A 171 -0.78 -1.06 23.39
N ASP A 172 -1.97 -1.57 23.67
CA ASP A 172 -2.93 -1.81 22.61
C ASP A 172 -3.56 -0.49 22.20
N LEU A 173 -3.10 0.06 21.09
CA LEU A 173 -3.76 1.18 20.43
C LEU A 173 -4.98 0.66 19.64
N TYR A 174 -6.05 1.46 19.64
CA TYR A 174 -7.30 1.13 18.96
C TYR A 174 -7.76 2.31 18.11
N ARG A 175 -8.23 1.99 16.90
CA ARG A 175 -8.94 2.89 15.99
C ARG A 175 -10.07 2.12 15.32
N SER A 176 -10.98 2.85 14.67
CA SER A 176 -11.91 2.24 13.73
C SER A 176 -11.13 1.67 12.54
N ILE A 177 -11.58 0.51 12.05
CA ILE A 177 -10.99 -0.17 10.90
C ILE A 177 -11.99 -0.06 9.75
N GLU A 178 -11.56 0.59 8.68
CA GLU A 178 -12.36 0.79 7.46
C GLU A 178 -12.10 -0.33 6.44
N ASP A 179 -12.90 -0.41 5.38
CA ASP A 179 -12.70 -1.44 4.35
C ASP A 179 -11.37 -1.27 3.58
N THR A 180 -10.89 -0.04 3.44
CA THR A 180 -9.56 0.28 2.90
C THR A 180 -8.44 -0.24 3.80
N ASP A 181 -8.58 -0.09 5.12
CA ASP A 181 -7.64 -0.65 6.11
C ASP A 181 -7.59 -2.17 6.01
N ARG A 182 -8.74 -2.82 5.86
CA ARG A 182 -8.81 -4.29 5.71
C ARG A 182 -8.10 -4.74 4.44
N ALA A 183 -8.33 -4.06 3.32
CA ALA A 183 -7.63 -4.35 2.08
C ALA A 183 -6.11 -4.20 2.24
N MET A 184 -5.68 -3.11 2.89
CA MET A 184 -4.27 -2.82 3.17
C MET A 184 -3.64 -3.87 4.09
N CYS A 185 -4.28 -4.23 5.20
CA CYS A 185 -3.80 -5.30 6.08
C CYS A 185 -3.67 -6.64 5.33
N ARG A 186 -4.65 -7.01 4.49
CA ARG A 186 -4.55 -8.24 3.68
C ARG A 186 -3.38 -8.17 2.69
N LEU A 187 -3.15 -7.01 2.07
CA LEU A 187 -2.03 -6.81 1.14
C LEU A 187 -0.67 -6.90 1.86
N ILE A 188 -0.53 -6.26 3.02
CA ILE A 188 0.70 -6.34 3.84
C ILE A 188 0.93 -7.78 4.31
N ALA A 189 -0.10 -8.48 4.79
CA ALA A 189 0.00 -9.88 5.20
C ALA A 189 0.42 -10.78 4.03
N ALA A 190 -0.11 -10.53 2.82
CA ALA A 190 0.30 -11.24 1.62
C ALA A 190 1.78 -10.96 1.28
N CYS A 191 2.27 -9.72 1.37
CA CYS A 191 3.69 -9.42 1.20
C CYS A 191 4.57 -10.19 2.21
N ILE A 192 4.20 -10.20 3.49
CA ILE A 192 4.96 -10.92 4.52
C ILE A 192 4.89 -12.44 4.30
N ALA A 193 3.76 -12.98 3.86
CA ALA A 193 3.64 -14.39 3.48
C ALA A 193 4.63 -14.75 2.36
N ARG A 194 4.80 -13.85 1.36
CA ARG A 194 5.74 -14.04 0.26
C ARG A 194 7.19 -14.05 0.69
N LYS A 195 7.58 -13.28 1.72
CA LYS A 195 8.94 -13.31 2.28
C LYS A 195 9.42 -14.74 2.60
N ASN A 196 8.52 -15.63 3.01
CA ASN A 196 8.81 -17.01 3.40
C ASN A 196 8.76 -18.03 2.25
N VAL A 197 8.47 -17.58 1.02
CA VAL A 197 8.30 -18.41 -0.17
C VAL A 197 9.21 -17.94 -1.31
N ASP A 198 9.35 -16.64 -1.49
CA ASP A 198 10.10 -15.98 -2.54
C ASP A 198 10.80 -14.73 -1.99
N LEU A 199 11.97 -14.96 -1.39
CA LEU A 199 12.73 -13.90 -0.74
C LEU A 199 13.25 -12.86 -1.75
N VAL A 200 13.59 -13.29 -2.98
CA VAL A 200 14.14 -12.39 -4.01
C VAL A 200 13.09 -11.36 -4.42
N GLN A 201 11.88 -11.80 -4.79
CA GLN A 201 10.80 -10.87 -5.16
C GLN A 201 10.39 -9.99 -3.97
N PHE A 202 10.45 -10.53 -2.75
CA PHE A 202 10.19 -9.74 -1.54
C PHE A 202 11.26 -8.66 -1.29
N GLU A 203 12.54 -8.94 -1.51
CA GLU A 203 13.61 -7.95 -1.33
C GLU A 203 13.52 -6.78 -2.32
N GLU A 204 12.98 -7.02 -3.53
CA GLU A 204 12.68 -5.94 -4.48
C GLU A 204 11.71 -4.90 -3.89
N LEU A 205 10.76 -5.32 -3.03
CA LEU A 205 9.90 -4.39 -2.31
C LEU A 205 10.73 -3.44 -1.44
N LEU A 206 11.74 -3.93 -0.74
CA LEU A 206 12.46 -3.13 0.26
C LEU A 206 13.29 -2.01 -0.38
N VAL A 207 13.60 -2.10 -1.68
CA VAL A 207 14.37 -1.09 -2.41
C VAL A 207 13.51 -0.05 -3.12
N ILE A 208 12.17 -0.16 -3.14
CA ILE A 208 11.29 0.87 -3.74
C ILE A 208 11.12 2.08 -2.80
N GLN A 209 10.48 3.14 -3.31
CA GLN A 209 10.31 4.40 -2.58
C GLN A 209 9.57 4.21 -1.25
N ASN A 210 10.18 4.65 -0.16
CA ASN A 210 9.61 4.65 1.18
C ASN A 210 9.24 6.08 1.61
N ASN A 211 7.94 6.34 1.83
CA ASN A 211 7.47 7.68 2.18
C ASN A 211 7.26 7.89 3.68
N GLU A 212 7.82 7.04 4.55
CA GLU A 212 7.63 7.18 6.00
C GLU A 212 8.06 8.54 6.56
N LEU A 213 9.30 8.98 6.29
CA LEU A 213 9.81 10.24 6.82
C LEU A 213 9.06 11.44 6.23
N ALA A 214 8.71 11.37 4.95
CA ALA A 214 7.90 12.38 4.27
C ALA A 214 6.50 12.47 4.88
N HIS A 215 5.85 11.33 5.14
CA HIS A 215 4.56 11.26 5.80
C HIS A 215 4.59 11.82 7.21
N PHE A 216 5.63 11.53 7.99
CA PHE A 216 5.81 12.12 9.31
C PHE A 216 5.91 13.66 9.22
N ARG A 217 6.81 14.16 8.36
CA ARG A 217 7.06 15.60 8.19
C ARG A 217 5.83 16.36 7.70
N SER A 218 5.04 15.77 6.80
CA SER A 218 3.85 16.44 6.25
C SER A 218 2.75 16.64 7.28
N HIS A 219 2.72 15.84 8.35
CA HIS A 219 1.73 15.92 9.42
C HIS A 219 2.29 16.54 10.71
N LEU A 220 3.59 16.85 10.75
CA LEU A 220 4.19 17.51 11.90
C LEU A 220 3.71 18.96 11.96
N SER A 221 2.77 19.23 12.87
CA SER A 221 2.32 20.59 13.18
C SER A 221 3.28 21.30 14.15
N SER A 222 3.37 22.62 14.05
CA SER A 222 4.06 23.45 15.05
C SER A 222 3.53 23.16 16.45
N SER A 223 4.42 22.87 17.39
CA SER A 223 4.03 22.63 18.78
C SER A 223 3.46 23.91 19.39
N THR A 224 2.25 23.83 19.97
CA THR A 224 1.67 24.93 20.75
C THR A 224 2.35 25.11 22.11
N LEU A 225 2.96 24.04 22.64
CA LEU A 225 3.72 24.03 23.89
C LEU A 225 5.16 24.55 23.71
N TYR A 226 5.75 24.33 22.53
CA TYR A 226 7.13 24.76 22.20
C TYR A 226 7.19 25.51 20.86
N PRO A 227 6.61 26.71 20.77
CA PRO A 227 6.52 27.46 19.51
C PRO A 227 7.89 27.82 18.92
N GLU A 228 8.89 28.07 19.77
CA GLU A 228 10.28 28.37 19.38
C GLU A 228 11.05 27.14 18.85
N ARG A 229 10.47 25.94 18.93
CA ARG A 229 11.09 24.66 18.54
C ARG A 229 10.44 24.06 17.29
N ASN A 230 9.96 24.91 16.39
CA ASN A 230 9.31 24.45 15.16
C ASN A 230 10.26 23.57 14.33
N GLY A 231 9.78 22.42 13.86
CA GLY A 231 10.60 21.45 13.13
C GLY A 231 11.67 20.74 13.97
N GLN A 232 11.56 20.75 15.30
CA GLN A 232 12.45 20.01 16.19
C GLN A 232 11.71 18.98 17.03
N LEU A 233 12.39 17.89 17.37
CA LEU A 233 11.90 16.86 18.28
C LEU A 233 12.86 16.68 19.46
N PRO A 234 12.34 16.32 20.65
CA PRO A 234 13.17 16.08 21.82
C PRO A 234 13.80 14.68 21.80
N LEU A 235 15.03 14.58 22.29
CA LEU A 235 15.73 13.33 22.54
C LEU A 235 15.28 12.76 23.90
N LEU A 236 14.20 12.00 23.88
CA LEU A 236 13.60 11.42 25.08
C LEU A 236 14.45 10.26 25.62
N LYS A 237 14.77 10.30 26.91
CA LYS A 237 15.43 9.18 27.61
C LYS A 237 14.39 8.18 28.10
N ASN A 238 14.81 6.93 28.29
CA ASN A 238 13.97 5.91 28.93
C ASN A 238 13.62 6.34 30.36
N GLY A 239 12.33 6.29 30.72
CA GLY A 239 11.85 6.72 32.03
C GLY A 239 10.34 6.90 32.11
N THR A 240 9.85 7.20 33.31
CA THR A 240 8.45 7.56 33.58
C THR A 240 8.06 8.82 32.79
N GLY A 241 6.93 8.79 32.07
CA GLY A 241 6.45 9.94 31.30
C GLY A 241 6.87 9.96 29.82
N LYS A 242 7.78 9.08 29.37
CA LYS A 242 8.24 9.02 27.97
C LYS A 242 7.08 8.77 27.02
N LYS A 243 6.20 7.84 27.38
CA LYS A 243 5.04 7.45 26.57
C LYS A 243 4.09 8.62 26.36
N GLU A 244 3.75 9.32 27.44
CA GLU A 244 2.86 10.49 27.44
C GLU A 244 3.48 11.63 26.63
N ALA A 245 4.80 11.84 26.75
CA ALA A 245 5.53 12.81 25.94
C ALA A 245 5.47 12.46 24.44
N ILE A 246 5.75 11.22 24.05
CA ILE A 246 5.66 10.78 22.65
C ILE A 246 4.24 11.01 22.10
N ILE A 247 3.21 10.59 22.84
CA ILE A 247 1.80 10.75 22.45
C ILE A 247 1.46 12.22 22.21
N SER A 248 1.95 13.13 23.05
CA SER A 248 1.68 14.57 22.92
C SER A 248 2.35 15.23 21.72
N ILE A 249 3.39 14.59 21.16
CA ILE A 249 4.22 15.13 20.08
C ILE A 249 3.82 14.51 18.74
N LEU A 250 3.46 13.23 18.71
CA LEU A 250 3.14 12.53 17.48
C LEU A 250 1.89 13.09 16.81
N PRO A 251 1.91 13.32 15.49
CA PRO A 251 0.70 13.62 14.74
C PRO A 251 -0.35 12.52 14.87
N ALA A 252 -1.62 12.91 14.83
CA ALA A 252 -2.75 11.98 14.96
C ALA A 252 -2.73 10.91 13.85
N GLU A 253 -2.32 11.28 12.65
CA GLU A 253 -2.22 10.41 11.49
C GLU A 253 -1.16 9.32 11.72
N VAL A 254 -0.02 9.67 12.33
CA VAL A 254 1.03 8.70 12.68
C VAL A 254 0.55 7.74 13.77
N LEU A 255 -0.15 8.27 14.79
CA LEU A 255 -0.77 7.45 15.83
C LEU A 255 -1.84 6.51 15.26
N ASP A 256 -2.61 6.94 14.27
CA ASP A 256 -3.61 6.11 13.60
C ASP A 256 -2.95 4.98 12.78
N VAL A 257 -1.74 5.17 12.21
CA VAL A 257 -0.96 4.08 11.61
C VAL A 257 -0.46 3.10 12.68
N MET A 258 0.02 3.60 13.82
CA MET A 258 0.41 2.75 14.95
C MET A 258 -0.76 1.91 15.48
N ALA A 259 -1.96 2.50 15.57
CA ALA A 259 -3.16 1.77 15.95
C ALA A 259 -3.57 0.70 14.93
N LEU A 260 -3.38 0.97 13.63
CA LEU A 260 -3.59 -0.03 12.58
C LEU A 260 -2.60 -1.19 12.70
N TYR A 261 -1.33 -0.89 13.01
CA TYR A 261 -0.34 -1.92 13.30
C TYR A 261 -0.72 -2.75 14.52
N SER A 262 -1.18 -2.15 15.63
CA SER A 262 -1.62 -2.92 16.81
C SER A 262 -2.77 -3.87 16.46
N PHE A 263 -3.74 -3.45 15.64
CA PHE A 263 -4.78 -4.35 15.10
C PHE A 263 -4.17 -5.48 14.26
N PHE A 264 -3.27 -5.15 13.35
CA PHE A 264 -2.63 -6.11 12.45
C PHE A 264 -1.80 -7.16 13.21
N ASP A 265 -0.99 -6.72 14.17
CA ASP A 265 -0.18 -7.58 15.01
C ASP A 265 -1.08 -8.52 15.84
N ARG A 266 -2.06 -7.97 16.58
CA ARG A 266 -3.01 -8.80 17.34
C ARG A 266 -3.68 -9.85 16.48
N ALA A 267 -4.19 -9.48 15.30
CA ALA A 267 -4.83 -10.43 14.40
C ALA A 267 -3.90 -11.60 14.03
N LEU A 268 -2.66 -11.28 13.65
CA LEU A 268 -1.75 -12.25 13.05
C LEU A 268 -0.91 -13.05 14.04
N THR A 269 -0.73 -12.56 15.27
CA THR A 269 0.15 -13.17 16.27
C THR A 269 -0.58 -13.71 17.49
N SER A 270 -1.76 -13.18 17.85
CA SER A 270 -2.49 -13.65 19.04
C SER A 270 -2.96 -15.11 18.91
N PRO A 271 -3.06 -15.85 20.02
CA PRO A 271 -3.64 -17.19 20.01
C PRO A 271 -5.06 -17.20 19.43
N LEU A 272 -5.31 -18.04 18.43
CA LEU A 272 -6.63 -18.23 17.83
C LEU A 272 -6.80 -19.72 17.50
N ASN A 273 -7.21 -20.50 18.50
CA ASN A 273 -7.25 -21.96 18.40
C ASN A 273 -5.93 -22.51 17.85
N ASN A 274 -5.98 -23.32 16.79
CA ASN A 274 -4.81 -23.84 16.07
C ASN A 274 -4.61 -23.15 14.70
N VAL A 275 -5.22 -21.98 14.47
CA VAL A 275 -5.00 -21.25 13.20
C VAL A 275 -3.53 -20.80 13.13
N PRO A 276 -2.78 -21.08 12.05
CA PRO A 276 -1.38 -20.68 11.93
C PRO A 276 -1.18 -19.17 12.07
N THR A 277 -0.20 -18.73 12.86
CA THR A 277 0.22 -17.32 12.94
C THR A 277 1.09 -16.95 11.74
N LEU A 278 1.18 -15.65 11.45
CA LEU A 278 2.15 -15.15 10.47
C LEU A 278 3.47 -14.86 11.19
N ALA A 279 4.55 -15.52 10.78
CA ALA A 279 5.86 -15.34 11.39
C ALA A 279 6.46 -13.96 11.08
N SER A 280 7.34 -13.49 11.97
CA SER A 280 8.13 -12.26 11.80
C SER A 280 7.34 -10.97 11.63
N VAL A 281 6.10 -10.92 12.12
CA VAL A 281 5.34 -9.66 12.23
C VAL A 281 6.00 -8.79 13.30
N ASN A 282 6.41 -7.59 12.92
CA ASN A 282 6.88 -6.51 13.80
C ASN A 282 6.60 -5.16 13.14
N HIS A 283 6.69 -4.08 13.92
CA HIS A 283 6.35 -2.76 13.40
C HIS A 283 7.32 -2.30 12.32
N GLN A 284 8.62 -2.63 12.41
CA GLN A 284 9.60 -2.23 11.39
C GLN A 284 9.22 -2.81 10.03
N LEU A 285 8.86 -4.10 9.99
CA LEU A 285 8.43 -4.78 8.78
C LEU A 285 7.09 -4.22 8.28
N PHE A 286 6.11 -4.05 9.17
CA PHE A 286 4.82 -3.48 8.81
C PHE A 286 4.97 -2.08 8.19
N ARG A 287 5.68 -1.17 8.86
CA ARG A 287 5.94 0.21 8.39
C ARG A 287 6.69 0.21 7.07
N SER A 288 7.69 -0.67 6.93
CA SER A 288 8.45 -0.78 5.69
C SER A 288 7.57 -1.08 4.49
N ILE A 289 6.52 -1.90 4.66
CA ILE A 289 5.58 -2.26 3.60
C ILE A 289 4.49 -1.19 3.47
N PHE A 290 3.89 -0.74 4.57
CA PHE A 290 2.80 0.25 4.60
C PHE A 290 3.18 1.54 3.86
N PHE A 291 4.33 2.13 4.18
CA PHE A 291 4.75 3.39 3.57
C PHE A 291 5.30 3.26 2.15
N ARG A 292 5.52 2.02 1.68
CA ARG A 292 5.82 1.71 0.28
C ARG A 292 4.55 1.46 -0.52
N GLU A 293 3.62 0.69 0.03
CA GLU A 293 2.34 0.39 -0.60
C GLU A 293 1.62 1.68 -0.97
N ARG A 294 1.46 2.62 -0.04
CA ARG A 294 0.75 3.89 -0.27
C ARG A 294 1.31 4.75 -1.40
N ALA A 295 2.59 4.60 -1.71
CA ALA A 295 3.28 5.40 -2.72
C ALA A 295 3.44 4.68 -4.07
N ASN A 296 3.29 3.34 -4.07
CA ASN A 296 3.73 2.51 -5.19
C ASN A 296 2.70 1.46 -5.63
N SER A 297 1.58 1.29 -4.93
CA SER A 297 0.58 0.28 -5.30
C SER A 297 -0.18 0.68 -6.57
N PHE A 298 -0.51 -0.31 -7.37
CA PHE A 298 -1.30 -0.15 -8.59
C PHE A 298 -2.74 -0.57 -8.31
N GLY A 299 -3.69 0.28 -8.68
CA GLY A 299 -5.11 -0.08 -8.72
C GLY A 299 -5.37 -1.20 -9.74
N LEU A 300 -6.15 -2.20 -9.33
CA LEU A 300 -6.61 -3.29 -10.18
C LEU A 300 -7.99 -2.92 -10.72
N TRP A 301 -8.02 -2.25 -11.87
CA TRP A 301 -9.27 -1.78 -12.47
C TRP A 301 -9.98 -2.88 -13.27
N GLU A 302 -11.30 -2.72 -13.38
CA GLU A 302 -12.11 -3.43 -14.36
C GLU A 302 -11.53 -3.31 -15.77
N LEU A 303 -11.72 -4.37 -16.57
CA LEU A 303 -11.37 -4.37 -17.98
C LEU A 303 -12.61 -3.94 -18.75
N GLY A 304 -12.50 -2.89 -19.56
CA GLY A 304 -13.61 -2.49 -20.45
C GLY A 304 -13.85 -3.51 -21.57
N ASP A 305 -14.77 -3.21 -22.49
CA ASP A 305 -15.19 -4.10 -23.59
C ASP A 305 -14.06 -4.68 -24.45
N SER A 306 -12.91 -4.01 -24.51
CA SER A 306 -11.71 -4.47 -25.21
C SER A 306 -11.00 -5.66 -24.53
N GLY A 307 -11.40 -6.03 -23.31
CA GLY A 307 -10.71 -7.03 -22.49
C GLY A 307 -9.36 -6.55 -21.93
N THR A 308 -9.08 -5.24 -21.99
CA THR A 308 -7.88 -4.61 -21.42
C THR A 308 -8.24 -3.40 -20.56
N SER A 309 -7.43 -3.11 -19.53
CA SER A 309 -7.60 -1.90 -18.71
C SER A 309 -7.16 -0.68 -19.53
N LEU A 310 -8.02 0.34 -19.61
CA LEU A 310 -7.76 1.61 -20.30
C LEU A 310 -6.90 2.51 -19.40
N ALA A 311 -5.58 2.53 -19.61
CA ALA A 311 -4.69 3.20 -18.66
C ALA A 311 -4.43 4.70 -18.87
N ASP A 312 -4.76 5.27 -20.03
CA ASP A 312 -4.23 6.60 -20.41
C ASP A 312 -5.29 7.68 -20.67
N GLY A 313 -6.45 7.57 -20.02
CA GLY A 313 -7.57 8.53 -20.17
C GLY A 313 -8.95 7.86 -20.26
N GLY A 314 -9.05 6.59 -19.81
CA GLY A 314 -10.27 5.80 -19.95
C GLY A 314 -10.66 5.03 -18.69
N VAL A 315 -10.13 5.41 -17.51
CA VAL A 315 -10.88 5.16 -16.27
C VAL A 315 -12.03 6.17 -16.32
N THR A 316 -13.09 5.80 -17.02
CA THR A 316 -14.35 6.53 -16.95
C THR A 316 -14.96 6.27 -15.58
N ASP A 317 -15.92 7.09 -15.16
CA ASP A 317 -16.69 6.86 -13.93
C ASP A 317 -17.43 5.50 -13.94
N ASP A 318 -17.38 4.76 -15.06
CA ASP A 318 -18.02 3.47 -15.26
C ASP A 318 -17.11 2.26 -14.94
N LEU A 319 -15.80 2.45 -14.70
CA LEU A 319 -14.87 1.34 -14.40
C LEU A 319 -14.58 1.22 -12.91
N GLU A 320 -14.78 0.01 -12.38
CA GLU A 320 -14.64 -0.25 -10.95
C GLU A 320 -13.19 -0.52 -10.50
N LEU A 321 -12.81 0.02 -9.34
CA LEU A 321 -11.55 -0.31 -8.66
C LEU A 321 -11.70 -1.62 -7.88
N LEU A 322 -11.27 -2.72 -8.49
CA LEU A 322 -11.46 -4.07 -7.96
C LEU A 322 -10.50 -4.41 -6.82
N GLY A 323 -9.43 -3.64 -6.62
CA GLY A 323 -8.44 -3.90 -5.57
C GLY A 323 -7.08 -3.25 -5.86
N TRP A 324 -6.04 -3.77 -5.22
CA TRP A 324 -4.67 -3.22 -5.29
C TRP A 324 -3.63 -4.33 -5.44
N GLY A 325 -2.53 -4.01 -6.12
CA GLY A 325 -1.37 -4.89 -6.23
C GLY A 325 -0.05 -4.13 -6.12
N ILE A 326 0.95 -4.78 -5.55
CA ILE A 326 2.32 -4.26 -5.52
C ILE A 326 3.13 -4.99 -6.58
N TYR A 327 3.71 -4.21 -7.48
CA TYR A 327 4.48 -4.66 -8.64
C TYR A 327 5.87 -4.02 -8.55
N PRO A 328 6.82 -4.59 -7.77
CA PRO A 328 8.06 -3.88 -7.41
C PRO A 328 8.84 -3.33 -8.60
N SER A 329 8.92 -4.07 -9.70
CA SER A 329 9.60 -3.59 -10.92
C SER A 329 8.80 -2.52 -11.69
N ALA A 330 7.48 -2.47 -11.57
CA ALA A 330 6.66 -1.47 -12.28
C ALA A 330 6.74 -0.06 -11.69
N VAL A 331 7.18 0.10 -10.44
CA VAL A 331 7.11 1.37 -9.71
C VAL A 331 8.03 2.46 -10.27
N TYR A 332 9.03 2.06 -11.08
CA TYR A 332 10.00 2.99 -11.69
C TYR A 332 9.46 3.68 -12.95
N PHE A 333 8.24 3.37 -13.38
CA PHE A 333 7.57 4.17 -14.40
C PHE A 333 7.01 5.44 -13.77
N ASN A 334 7.78 6.53 -13.86
CA ASN A 334 7.36 7.85 -13.38
C ASN A 334 6.17 8.41 -14.18
N HIS A 335 5.58 9.46 -13.62
CA HIS A 335 4.47 10.17 -14.24
C HIS A 335 4.88 11.14 -15.36
N SER A 336 4.10 11.16 -16.44
CA SER A 336 3.99 12.29 -17.38
C SER A 336 2.53 12.50 -17.78
N CYS A 337 2.08 13.76 -17.90
CA CYS A 337 0.74 14.07 -18.47
C CYS A 337 0.70 13.86 -20.00
N ASP A 338 1.87 13.73 -20.63
CA ASP A 338 2.08 13.27 -22.01
C ASP A 338 2.94 12.00 -21.96
N ALA A 339 2.33 10.91 -21.48
CA ALA A 339 3.00 9.63 -21.27
C ALA A 339 3.37 8.96 -22.60
N ASN A 340 4.59 8.43 -22.68
CA ASN A 340 5.07 7.68 -23.85
C ASN A 340 4.91 6.15 -23.69
N VAL A 341 4.45 5.70 -22.53
CA VAL A 341 4.15 4.30 -22.22
C VAL A 341 2.72 4.18 -21.71
N VAL A 342 2.00 3.17 -22.22
CA VAL A 342 0.71 2.73 -21.69
C VAL A 342 0.93 1.49 -20.83
N LYS A 343 0.24 1.39 -19.69
CA LYS A 343 0.19 0.16 -18.88
C LYS A 343 -1.10 -0.59 -19.19
N ILE A 344 -1.07 -1.91 -19.29
CA ILE A 344 -2.28 -2.72 -19.43
C ILE A 344 -2.21 -3.89 -18.46
N ARG A 345 -3.34 -4.23 -17.86
CA ARG A 345 -3.46 -5.44 -17.05
C ARG A 345 -3.84 -6.61 -17.95
N GLU A 346 -3.03 -7.66 -17.95
CA GLU A 346 -3.33 -8.94 -18.59
C GLU A 346 -3.31 -10.05 -17.53
N GLY A 347 -4.51 -10.50 -17.14
CA GLY A 347 -4.67 -11.37 -15.97
C GLY A 347 -4.11 -10.71 -14.72
N ARG A 348 -3.04 -11.30 -14.17
CA ARG A 348 -2.34 -10.78 -12.97
C ARG A 348 -1.20 -9.84 -13.31
N ASN A 349 -0.73 -9.82 -14.55
CA ASN A 349 0.48 -9.10 -14.92
C ASN A 349 0.15 -7.69 -15.38
N MET A 350 1.06 -6.76 -15.09
CA MET A 350 1.02 -5.42 -15.64
C MET A 350 2.02 -5.36 -16.80
N LYS A 351 1.53 -5.17 -18.03
CA LYS A 351 2.37 -4.99 -19.22
C LYS A 351 2.52 -3.50 -19.53
N PHE A 352 3.69 -3.10 -19.98
CA PHE A 352 4.01 -1.73 -20.36
C PHE A 352 4.38 -1.71 -21.83
N ILE A 353 3.70 -0.87 -22.60
CA ILE A 353 3.79 -0.81 -24.06
C ILE A 353 4.13 0.62 -24.49
N ALA A 354 5.10 0.78 -25.37
CA ALA A 354 5.44 2.09 -25.92
C ALA A 354 4.29 2.62 -26.80
N ARG A 355 3.80 3.84 -26.52
CA ARG A 355 2.72 4.48 -27.29
C ARG A 355 3.23 5.20 -28.52
N ARG A 356 4.45 5.72 -28.40
CA ARG A 356 5.21 6.38 -29.45
C ARG A 356 6.63 5.84 -29.43
N MET A 357 7.43 6.28 -30.40
CA MET A 357 8.86 6.01 -30.36
C MET A 357 9.45 6.62 -29.09
N ILE A 358 10.35 5.87 -28.43
CA ILE A 358 11.10 6.32 -27.27
C ILE A 358 12.57 6.29 -27.67
N ASP A 359 13.21 7.46 -27.63
CA ASP A 359 14.61 7.59 -28.01
C ASP A 359 15.53 6.97 -26.95
N LYS A 360 16.73 6.56 -27.37
CA LYS A 360 17.76 6.15 -26.41
C LYS A 360 17.99 7.30 -25.42
N ASP A 361 18.12 6.95 -24.14
CA ASP A 361 18.27 7.87 -23.01
C ASP A 361 17.01 8.70 -22.66
N GLU A 362 15.90 8.53 -23.37
CA GLU A 362 14.60 9.11 -22.98
C GLU A 362 13.98 8.33 -21.81
N GLU A 363 13.33 9.06 -20.90
CA GLU A 363 12.57 8.47 -19.80
C GLU A 363 11.30 7.78 -20.30
N ALA A 364 11.04 6.58 -19.82
CA ALA A 364 9.81 5.85 -20.06
C ALA A 364 8.80 6.17 -18.95
N CYS A 365 7.74 6.90 -19.30
CA CYS A 365 6.75 7.42 -18.35
C CYS A 365 5.34 6.90 -18.64
N ILE A 366 4.58 6.65 -17.59
CA ILE A 366 3.15 6.34 -17.64
C ILE A 366 2.30 7.52 -17.17
N SER A 367 0.99 7.46 -17.40
CA SER A 367 0.04 8.31 -16.70
C SER A 367 -0.31 7.74 -15.31
N TYR A 368 -0.48 8.63 -14.34
CA TYR A 368 -1.03 8.32 -13.02
C TYR A 368 -2.54 8.59 -12.95
N GLY A 369 -3.18 8.82 -14.10
CA GLY A 369 -4.63 9.04 -14.23
C GLY A 369 -5.03 10.51 -14.43
N SER A 370 -6.29 10.69 -14.82
CA SER A 370 -7.03 11.96 -15.00
C SER A 370 -6.24 13.06 -15.72
N VAL A 371 -5.74 12.75 -16.93
CA VAL A 371 -4.93 13.70 -17.73
C VAL A 371 -5.77 14.67 -18.58
N ASP A 372 -7.10 14.54 -18.51
CA ASP A 372 -8.05 15.39 -19.23
C ASP A 372 -8.42 16.66 -18.44
N GLU A 373 -8.08 16.71 -17.15
CA GLU A 373 -8.19 17.90 -16.30
C GLU A 373 -7.23 19.02 -16.74
N ASP A 374 -7.47 20.26 -16.32
CA ASP A 374 -6.56 21.40 -16.53
C ASP A 374 -5.24 21.26 -15.75
N VAL A 375 -4.21 22.03 -16.12
CA VAL A 375 -2.86 21.91 -15.53
C VAL A 375 -2.83 22.09 -14.01
N ASP A 376 -3.65 22.99 -13.47
CA ASP A 376 -3.68 23.29 -12.03
C ASP A 376 -4.36 22.16 -11.28
N SER A 377 -5.51 21.68 -11.77
CA SER A 377 -6.19 20.50 -11.23
C SER A 377 -5.30 19.26 -11.22
N ARG A 378 -4.61 18.97 -12.33
CA ARG A 378 -3.67 17.83 -12.41
C ARG A 378 -2.55 17.95 -11.38
N ARG A 379 -1.92 19.11 -11.26
CA ARG A 379 -0.81 19.34 -10.30
C ARG A 379 -1.30 19.29 -8.86
N ALA A 380 -2.45 19.86 -8.54
CA ALA A 380 -3.03 19.82 -7.20
C ALA A 380 -3.31 18.37 -6.77
N ARG A 381 -3.92 17.56 -7.66
CA ARG A 381 -4.16 16.14 -7.42
C ARG A 381 -2.87 15.36 -7.24
N LEU A 382 -1.88 15.55 -8.12
CA LEU A 382 -0.58 14.87 -8.01
C LEU A 382 0.18 15.25 -6.74
N LEU A 383 0.11 16.52 -6.32
CA LEU A 383 0.71 16.97 -5.07
C LEU A 383 0.04 16.32 -3.86
N SER A 384 -1.30 16.24 -3.87
CA SER A 384 -2.06 15.64 -2.78
C SER A 384 -1.80 14.14 -2.63
N HIS A 385 -1.73 13.39 -3.74
CA HIS A 385 -1.64 11.92 -3.72
C HIS A 385 -0.21 11.37 -3.80
N TYR A 386 0.66 12.06 -4.54
CA TYR A 386 2.02 11.60 -4.86
C TYR A 386 3.12 12.56 -4.39
N HIS A 387 2.76 13.71 -3.81
CA HIS A 387 3.68 14.67 -3.20
C HIS A 387 4.74 15.25 -4.14
N PHE A 388 4.39 15.45 -5.43
CA PHE A 388 5.24 16.16 -6.39
C PHE A 388 4.42 17.09 -7.30
N ILE A 389 5.09 18.09 -7.88
CA ILE A 389 4.54 18.96 -8.91
C ILE A 389 5.02 18.48 -10.28
N CYS A 390 4.09 18.19 -11.21
CA CYS A 390 4.46 17.73 -12.54
C CYS A 390 5.11 18.85 -13.38
N GLN A 391 6.28 18.51 -13.93
CA GLN A 391 7.09 19.35 -14.83
C GLN A 391 7.28 18.70 -16.20
N CYS A 392 6.32 17.89 -16.66
CA CYS A 392 6.39 17.34 -18.02
C CYS A 392 6.24 18.44 -19.08
N SER A 393 6.65 18.14 -20.32
CA SER A 393 6.57 19.07 -21.46
C SER A 393 5.18 19.68 -21.63
N ARG A 394 4.12 18.87 -21.49
CA ARG A 394 2.73 19.32 -21.56
C ARG A 394 2.39 20.34 -20.47
N CYS A 395 2.68 20.03 -19.20
CA CYS A 395 2.43 20.95 -18.08
C CYS A 395 3.19 22.28 -18.24
N ILE A 396 4.46 22.23 -18.65
CA ILE A 396 5.25 23.45 -18.89
C ILE A 396 4.65 24.28 -20.01
N HIS A 397 4.21 23.64 -21.10
CA HIS A 397 3.60 24.34 -22.23
C HIS A 397 2.27 25.00 -21.87
N GLU A 398 1.39 24.27 -21.16
CA GLU A 398 0.09 24.80 -20.70
C GLU A 398 0.25 25.97 -19.71
N ASP A 399 1.25 25.92 -18.81
CA ASP A 399 1.62 27.03 -17.91
C ASP A 399 1.94 28.30 -18.69
N LEU A 400 2.81 28.18 -19.71
CA LEU A 400 3.26 29.31 -20.51
C LEU A 400 2.10 29.94 -21.29
N GLN A 401 1.14 29.13 -21.75
CA GLN A 401 -0.06 29.63 -22.42
C GLN A 401 -0.99 30.36 -21.43
N HIS A 402 -1.23 29.82 -20.23
CA HIS A 402 -2.07 30.49 -19.23
C HIS A 402 -1.52 31.85 -18.80
N HIS A 403 -0.21 31.97 -18.60
CA HIS A 403 0.43 33.25 -18.26
C HIS A 403 0.47 34.26 -19.41
N SER A 404 0.29 33.82 -20.66
CA SER A 404 0.23 34.70 -21.83
C SER A 404 -1.15 35.35 -22.05
N ILE A 405 -2.22 34.77 -21.50
CA ILE A 405 -3.61 35.23 -21.68
C ILE A 405 -4.04 36.25 -20.60
N ILE A 406 -3.36 36.30 -19.46
CA ILE A 406 -3.66 37.20 -18.33
C ILE A 406 -2.90 38.55 -18.44
N ARG A 407 -2.25 38.83 -19.57
CA ARG A 407 -1.52 40.10 -19.82
C ARG A 407 -2.28 41.08 -20.70
#